data_AF-A0A2S7NUY2-F1
#
_entry.id   AF-A0A2S7NUY2-F1
#
_cell.length_a   1.000
_cell.length_b   1.000
_cell.length_c   1.000
_cell.angle_alpha   90.00
_cell.angle_beta   90.00
_cell.angle_gamma   90.00
#
_symmetry.space_group_name_H-M   'P 1'
#
loop_
_entity.id
_entity.type
_entity.pdbx_description
1 polymer ?
#
loop_
_entity_poly.entity_id
_entity_poly.type
_entity_poly.pdbx_seq_one_letter_code
_entity_poly.pdbx_strand_id
1 'polypeptide(L)'
;MDPGGMTDARAMSTGVPTAWKIMMKGVLNPLRPVLKFLVPTLRTTTLAAKDLIEIAVGDDYRAADGYYLMSSKDSSSPETLDEKKQEMVWKKSLQWASISPDETALKTAFD
;
A
#
# COMPACT_ATOMS: atom_id res chain seq x y z
N MET A 1 -3.81 0.71 -2.28
CA MET A 1 -2.88 0.77 -3.42
C MET A 1 -1.69 -0.12 -3.12
N ASP A 2 -1.35 -1.03 -4.02
CA ASP A 2 -0.07 -1.74 -4.03
C ASP A 2 0.92 -0.93 -4.88
N PRO A 3 1.99 -0.38 -4.29
CA PRO A 3 2.98 0.42 -5.00
C PRO A 3 3.95 -0.39 -5.87
N GLY A 4 3.87 -1.72 -5.87
CA GLY A 4 4.83 -2.62 -6.51
C GLY A 4 6.09 -2.87 -5.67
N GLY A 5 7.05 -3.60 -6.24
CA GLY A 5 8.28 -4.01 -5.57
C GLY A 5 9.33 -2.89 -5.51
N MET A 6 9.38 -2.17 -4.39
CA MET A 6 10.33 -1.06 -4.19
C MET A 6 11.69 -1.54 -3.65
N THR A 7 12.70 -1.63 -4.52
CA THR A 7 14.03 -2.18 -4.17
C THR A 7 14.91 -1.24 -3.33
N ASP A 8 14.52 0.03 -3.24
CA ASP A 8 15.15 1.08 -2.44
C ASP A 8 14.34 1.42 -1.16
N ALA A 9 13.28 0.67 -0.86
CA ALA A 9 12.43 0.91 0.30
C ALA A 9 13.19 0.77 1.62
N ARG A 10 13.01 1.75 2.51
CA ARG A 10 13.55 1.71 3.88
C ARG A 10 12.92 0.63 4.74
N ALA A 11 11.73 0.12 4.38
CA ALA A 11 11.09 -0.99 5.07
C ALA A 11 12.00 -2.23 5.16
N MET A 12 12.89 -2.41 4.19
CA MET A 12 13.86 -3.53 4.16
C MET A 12 15.24 -3.15 4.70
N SER A 13 15.35 -2.04 5.45
CA SER A 13 16.63 -1.58 6.02
C SER A 13 16.87 -2.05 7.45
N THR A 14 15.82 -2.38 8.20
CA THR A 14 15.84 -2.79 9.61
C THR A 14 14.94 -4.01 9.80
N GLY A 15 15.29 -4.91 10.72
CA GLY A 15 14.46 -6.10 11.01
C GLY A 15 14.46 -7.18 9.90
N VAL A 16 15.32 -7.07 8.89
CA VAL A 16 15.49 -8.08 7.83
C VAL A 16 16.89 -8.68 7.83
N PRO A 17 17.06 -9.95 7.41
CA PRO A 17 18.36 -10.60 7.30
C PRO A 17 19.35 -9.79 6.45
N THR A 18 20.62 -9.79 6.83
CA THR A 18 21.69 -9.05 6.11
C THR A 18 21.78 -9.45 4.63
N ALA A 19 21.56 -10.72 4.32
CA ALA A 19 21.51 -11.23 2.94
C ALA A 19 20.50 -10.47 2.07
N TRP A 20 19.35 -10.08 2.65
CA TRP A 20 18.35 -9.31 1.93
C TRP A 20 18.82 -7.89 1.58
N LYS A 21 19.54 -7.25 2.51
CA LYS A 21 20.13 -5.92 2.28
C LYS A 21 21.17 -5.96 1.16
N ILE A 22 22.00 -7.01 1.15
CA ILE A 22 23.01 -7.26 0.11
C ILE A 22 22.31 -7.50 -1.24
N MET A 23 21.27 -8.33 -1.28
CA MET A 23 20.52 -8.60 -2.50
C MET A 23 19.87 -7.32 -3.07
N MET A 24 19.18 -6.54 -2.22
CA MET A 24 18.52 -5.32 -2.64
C MET A 24 19.50 -4.26 -3.14
N LYS A 25 20.55 -3.96 -2.37
CA LYS A 25 21.51 -2.89 -2.69
C LYS A 25 22.58 -3.30 -3.71
N GLY A 26 23.04 -4.54 -3.66
CA GLY A 26 24.16 -5.05 -4.45
C GLY A 26 23.76 -5.74 -5.75
N VAL A 27 22.52 -6.20 -5.88
CA VAL A 27 22.06 -6.94 -7.07
C VAL A 27 20.87 -6.24 -7.73
N LEU A 28 19.75 -6.11 -7.02
CA LEU A 28 18.50 -5.64 -7.63
C LEU A 28 18.54 -4.17 -8.03
N ASN A 29 19.05 -3.29 -7.16
CA ASN A 29 19.14 -1.85 -7.46
C ASN A 29 20.07 -1.53 -8.66
N PRO A 30 21.31 -2.06 -8.75
CA PRO A 30 22.17 -1.83 -9.91
C PRO A 30 21.61 -2.42 -11.21
N LEU A 31 20.97 -3.59 -11.15
CA LEU A 31 20.41 -4.26 -12.32
C LEU A 31 19.01 -3.75 -12.72
N ARG A 32 18.40 -2.86 -11.92
CA ARG A 32 17.06 -2.32 -12.16
C ARG A 32 16.83 -1.77 -13.58
N PRO A 33 17.76 -1.05 -14.23
CA PRO A 33 17.57 -0.56 -15.60
C PRO A 33 17.27 -1.68 -16.61
N VAL A 34 17.74 -2.90 -16.34
CA VAL A 34 17.46 -4.09 -17.13
C VAL A 34 16.23 -4.82 -16.59
N LEU A 35 16.16 -5.02 -15.27
CA LEU A 35 15.07 -5.76 -14.63
C LEU A 35 13.69 -5.13 -14.87
N LYS A 36 13.60 -3.81 -15.09
CA LYS A 36 12.33 -3.14 -15.42
C LYS A 36 11.63 -3.70 -16.68
N PHE A 37 12.38 -4.34 -17.58
CA PHE A 37 11.83 -4.96 -18.78
C PHE A 37 11.32 -6.39 -18.54
N LEU A 38 11.87 -7.08 -17.53
CA LEU A 38 11.48 -8.44 -17.16
C LEU A 38 10.39 -8.47 -16.10
N VAL A 39 10.48 -7.55 -15.14
CA VAL A 39 9.57 -7.42 -14.00
C VAL A 39 9.16 -5.94 -13.89
N PRO A 40 8.14 -5.49 -14.64
CA PRO A 40 7.75 -4.08 -14.69
C PRO A 40 7.28 -3.50 -13.35
N THR A 41 6.82 -4.37 -12.43
CA THR A 41 6.40 -3.99 -11.07
C THR A 41 7.57 -3.72 -10.14
N LEU A 42 8.81 -4.09 -10.50
CA LEU A 42 10.01 -3.83 -9.74
C LEU A 42 10.51 -2.40 -10.01
N ARG A 43 10.41 -1.52 -9.02
CA ARG A 43 10.62 -0.08 -9.22
C ARG A 43 11.18 0.61 -7.98
N THR A 44 11.17 1.95 -8.01
CA THR A 44 11.64 2.77 -6.88
C THR A 44 10.51 3.27 -6.02
N THR A 45 10.82 3.58 -4.77
CA THR A 45 9.98 4.37 -3.88
C THR A 45 9.63 5.72 -4.50
N THR A 46 10.52 6.34 -5.29
CA THR A 46 10.22 7.62 -5.97
C THR A 46 9.09 7.46 -7.00
N LEU A 47 9.12 6.41 -7.83
CA LEU A 47 8.04 6.15 -8.79
C LEU A 47 6.75 5.77 -8.07
N ALA A 48 6.84 4.97 -7.00
CA ALA A 48 5.69 4.66 -6.16
C ALA A 48 5.04 5.87 -5.51
N ALA A 49 5.85 6.82 -5.03
CA ALA A 49 5.36 8.05 -4.44
C ALA A 49 4.63 8.93 -5.48
N LYS A 50 5.09 8.98 -6.73
CA LYS A 50 4.40 9.72 -7.79
C LYS A 50 3.00 9.17 -8.05
N ASP A 51 2.86 7.85 -8.19
CA ASP A 51 1.55 7.24 -8.39
C ASP A 51 0.64 7.47 -7.18
N LEU A 52 1.16 7.39 -5.96
CA LEU A 52 0.38 7.66 -4.75
C LEU A 52 -0.13 9.10 -4.72
N ILE A 53 0.72 10.07 -5.07
CA ILE A 53 0.32 11.48 -5.17
C ILE A 53 -0.78 11.65 -6.22
N GLU A 54 -0.60 11.05 -7.40
CA GLU A 54 -1.59 11.11 -8.47
C GLU A 54 -2.95 10.51 -8.04
N ILE A 55 -2.95 9.36 -7.40
CA ILE A 55 -4.19 8.75 -6.87
C ILE A 55 -4.83 9.61 -5.78
N ALA A 56 -4.02 10.27 -4.94
CA ALA A 56 -4.52 11.02 -3.79
C ALA A 56 -5.12 12.37 -4.18
N VAL A 57 -4.54 13.07 -5.16
CA VAL A 57 -4.93 14.47 -5.49
C VAL A 57 -5.11 14.74 -6.98
N GLY A 58 -4.83 13.78 -7.85
CA GLY A 58 -4.99 13.92 -9.29
C GLY A 58 -6.46 14.03 -9.70
N ASP A 59 -6.72 14.87 -10.71
CA ASP A 59 -8.09 15.13 -11.18
C ASP A 59 -8.76 13.86 -11.72
N ASP A 60 -7.99 12.97 -12.33
CA ASP A 60 -8.45 11.68 -12.88
C ASP A 60 -8.92 10.70 -11.80
N TYR A 61 -8.52 10.92 -10.53
CA TYR A 61 -8.84 10.05 -9.39
C TYR A 61 -9.85 10.69 -8.42
N ARG A 62 -10.46 11.82 -8.78
CA ARG A 62 -11.49 12.46 -7.94
C ARG A 62 -12.67 11.52 -7.72
N ALA A 63 -13.05 11.37 -6.44
CA ALA A 63 -14.09 10.44 -5.99
C ALA A 63 -13.85 8.98 -6.39
N ALA A 64 -12.62 8.62 -6.77
CA ALA A 64 -12.27 7.26 -7.09
C ALA A 64 -12.03 6.45 -5.81
N ASP A 65 -12.56 5.24 -5.78
CA ASP A 65 -12.44 4.30 -4.68
C ASP A 65 -11.79 2.98 -5.11
N GLY A 66 -11.62 2.07 -4.15
CA GLY A 66 -11.19 0.71 -4.39
C GLY A 66 -9.69 0.50 -4.36
N TYR A 67 -9.26 -0.60 -4.98
CA TYR A 67 -7.88 -1.06 -4.98
C TYR A 67 -7.18 -0.71 -6.28
N TYR A 68 -5.90 -0.40 -6.17
CA TYR A 68 -5.05 0.00 -7.29
C TYR A 68 -3.74 -0.77 -7.20
N LEU A 69 -3.32 -1.36 -8.32
CA LEU A 69 -1.97 -1.87 -8.51
C LEU A 69 -1.19 -0.82 -9.31
N MET A 70 -0.20 -0.22 -8.68
CA MET A 70 0.47 0.99 -9.18
C MET A 70 -0.59 2.09 -9.44
N SER A 71 -0.69 2.60 -10.67
CA SER A 71 -1.68 3.62 -11.06
C SER A 71 -3.00 3.03 -11.62
N SER A 72 -3.09 1.72 -11.80
CA SER A 72 -4.23 1.07 -12.46
C SER A 72 -5.23 0.51 -11.44
N LYS A 73 -6.52 0.74 -11.64
CA LYS A 73 -7.57 0.14 -10.82
C LYS A 73 -7.57 -1.38 -11.02
N ASP A 74 -7.65 -2.12 -9.93
CA ASP A 74 -7.62 -3.58 -9.94
C ASP A 74 -8.62 -4.13 -8.91
N SER A 75 -8.93 -5.42 -9.03
CA SER A 75 -9.76 -6.15 -8.08
C SER A 75 -9.04 -6.33 -6.73
N SER A 76 -9.77 -6.13 -5.64
CA SER A 76 -9.26 -6.48 -4.31
C SER A 76 -9.35 -7.98 -4.09
N SER A 77 -8.62 -8.52 -3.12
CA SER A 77 -8.74 -9.95 -2.78
C SER A 77 -10.16 -10.25 -2.27
N PRO A 78 -10.71 -11.46 -2.52
CA PRO A 78 -12.06 -11.81 -2.08
C PRO A 78 -12.29 -11.62 -0.58
N GLU A 79 -11.25 -11.83 0.23
CA GLU A 79 -11.32 -11.65 1.68
C GLU A 79 -11.57 -10.21 2.10
N THR A 80 -11.03 -9.24 1.35
CA THR A 80 -11.20 -7.81 1.64
C THR A 80 -12.54 -7.27 1.17
N LEU A 81 -13.28 -8.01 0.32
CA LEU A 81 -14.61 -7.64 -0.16
C LEU A 81 -15.74 -8.16 0.73
N ASP A 82 -15.42 -8.99 1.73
CA ASP A 82 -16.38 -9.51 2.70
C ASP A 82 -16.77 -8.40 3.70
N GLU A 83 -17.97 -7.84 3.52
CA GLU A 83 -18.51 -6.75 4.35
C GLU A 83 -18.55 -7.11 5.84
N LYS A 84 -18.82 -8.38 6.19
CA LYS A 84 -18.83 -8.81 7.60
C LYS A 84 -17.42 -8.76 8.18
N LYS A 85 -16.41 -9.15 7.41
CA LYS A 85 -15.01 -9.02 7.84
C LYS A 85 -14.57 -7.57 7.97
N GLN A 86 -14.97 -6.72 7.01
CA GLN A 86 -14.70 -5.28 7.09
C GLN A 86 -15.28 -4.67 8.36
N GLU A 87 -16.55 -4.97 8.69
CA GLU A 87 -17.21 -4.49 9.90
C GLU A 87 -16.51 -4.99 11.17
N MET A 88 -16.15 -6.29 11.24
CA MET A 88 -15.42 -6.85 12.37
C MET A 88 -14.06 -6.18 12.58
N VAL A 89 -13.30 -5.97 11.50
CA VAL A 89 -11.99 -5.31 11.56
C VAL A 89 -12.14 -3.85 11.98
N TRP A 90 -13.16 -3.15 11.49
CA TRP A 90 -13.47 -1.78 11.87
C TRP A 90 -13.78 -1.66 13.37
N LYS A 91 -14.74 -2.45 13.88
CA LYS A 91 -15.13 -2.46 15.30
C LYS A 91 -13.94 -2.80 16.21
N LYS A 92 -13.10 -3.76 15.81
CA LYS A 92 -11.87 -4.09 16.56
C LYS A 92 -10.82 -2.99 16.52
N SER A 93 -10.68 -2.30 15.40
CA SER A 93 -9.74 -1.17 15.28
C SER A 93 -10.12 -0.01 16.20
N LEU A 94 -11.41 0.32 16.30
CA LEU A 94 -11.92 1.30 17.27
C LEU A 94 -11.57 0.90 18.71
N GLN A 95 -11.79 -0.38 19.05
CA GLN A 95 -11.44 -0.90 20.37
C GLN A 95 -9.93 -0.80 20.65
N TRP A 96 -9.06 -1.21 19.70
CA TRP A 96 -7.60 -1.18 19.88
C TRP A 96 -7.05 0.24 19.95
N ALA A 97 -7.62 1.17 19.18
CA ALA A 97 -7.28 2.58 19.22
C ALA A 97 -7.91 3.32 20.41
N SER A 98 -8.77 2.65 21.19
CA SER A 98 -9.53 3.23 22.30
C SER A 98 -10.39 4.44 21.91
N ILE A 99 -10.90 4.48 20.67
CA ILE A 99 -11.74 5.58 20.17
C ILE A 99 -13.17 5.37 20.63
N SER A 100 -13.71 6.31 21.39
CA SER A 100 -15.11 6.32 21.82
C SER A 100 -16.02 7.09 20.84
N PRO A 101 -17.36 6.92 20.92
CA PRO A 101 -18.30 7.66 20.09
C PRO A 101 -18.16 9.16 20.19
N ASP A 102 -17.77 9.71 21.34
CA ASP A 102 -17.56 11.14 21.57
C ASP A 102 -16.28 11.69 20.91
N GLU A 103 -15.28 10.85 20.66
CA GLU A 103 -13.98 11.24 20.08
C GLU A 103 -13.95 11.29 18.55
N THR A 104 -15.06 10.94 17.88
CA THR A 104 -15.15 10.97 16.41
C THR A 104 -16.43 11.62 15.91
N ALA A 105 -16.36 12.22 14.72
CA ALA A 105 -17.52 12.74 14.00
C ALA A 105 -18.38 11.62 13.39
N LEU A 106 -17.82 10.41 13.24
CA LEU A 106 -18.50 9.26 12.66
C LEU A 106 -19.31 8.51 13.71
N LYS A 107 -20.44 9.07 14.16
CA LYS A 107 -21.26 8.46 15.22
C LYS A 107 -21.84 7.10 14.83
N THR A 108 -22.20 6.92 13.57
CA THR A 108 -22.71 5.66 13.01
C THR A 108 -21.64 4.58 12.84
N ALA A 109 -20.37 4.87 13.15
CA ALA A 109 -19.27 3.91 13.05
C ALA A 109 -19.27 2.86 14.17
N PHE A 110 -20.17 2.99 15.16
CA PHE A 110 -20.30 2.12 16.33
C PHE A 110 -21.56 1.24 16.32
N ASP A 111 -22.50 1.52 15.42
CA ASP A 111 -23.71 0.72 15.22
C ASP A 111 -23.33 -0.63 14.57
#